data_AF-A0A542ESS9-F1
#
_entry.id   AF-A0A542ESS9-F1
#
_cell.length_a   1.000
_cell.length_b   1.000
_cell.length_c   1.000
_cell.angle_alpha   90.00
_cell.angle_beta   90.00
_cell.angle_gamma   90.00
#
_symmetry.space_group_name_H-M   'P 1'
#
loop_
_entity.id
_entity.type
_entity.pdbx_description
1 polymer ?
#
loop_
_entity_poly.entity_id
_entity_poly.type
_entity_poly.pdbx_seq_one_letter_code
_entity_poly.pdbx_strand_id
1 'polypeptide(L)' 'MSMKRTNVYADPEDLALIKDASRRRGIPEAEIIREGIHLAAMANRVWDEPLDWPTFDGSGEVVTKDEIRDEVARRTA' A
#
# COMPACT_ATOMS: atom_id res chain seq x y z
N MET A 1 -20.15 -6.59 -9.26
CA MET A 1 -20.71 -7.12 -7.99
C MET A 1 -21.27 -5.96 -7.19
N SER A 2 -22.40 -6.13 -6.50
CA SER A 2 -22.97 -5.08 -5.64
C SER A 2 -22.17 -4.92 -4.34
N MET A 3 -22.16 -3.70 -3.81
CA MET A 3 -21.57 -3.42 -2.51
C MET A 3 -22.32 -4.17 -1.39
N LYS A 4 -21.58 -4.83 -0.50
CA LYS A 4 -22.15 -5.45 0.71
C LYS A 4 -22.10 -4.47 1.88
N ARG A 5 -23.19 -4.43 2.67
CA ARG A 5 -23.26 -3.60 3.88
C ARG A 5 -22.58 -4.32 5.04
N THR A 6 -21.79 -3.58 5.80
CA THR A 6 -21.22 -4.01 7.09
C THR A 6 -21.38 -2.89 8.10
N ASN A 7 -21.47 -3.23 9.39
CA ASN A 7 -21.51 -2.27 10.49
C ASN A 7 -20.28 -2.52 11.38
N VAL A 8 -19.58 -1.46 11.76
CA VAL A 8 -18.38 -1.53 12.59
C VAL A 8 -18.41 -0.41 13.63
N TYR A 9 -17.78 -0.63 14.78
CA TYR A 9 -17.51 0.44 15.74
C TYR A 9 -16.24 1.19 15.32
N ALA A 10 -16.22 2.50 15.53
CA ALA A 10 -15.09 3.38 15.25
C ALA A 10 -14.93 4.39 16.39
N ASP A 11 -13.71 4.90 16.55
CA ASP A 11 -13.44 5.93 17.55
C ASP A 11 -14.22 7.22 17.22
N PRO A 12 -14.89 7.86 18.20
CA PRO A 12 -15.56 9.14 17.99
C PRO A 12 -14.65 10.25 17.41
N GLU A 13 -13.37 10.27 17.79
CA GLU A 13 -12.40 11.25 17.29
C GLU A 13 -12.09 11.02 15.81
N ASP A 14 -11.92 9.76 15.39
CA ASP A 14 -11.74 9.40 13.98
C ASP A 14 -12.96 9.79 13.13
N LEU A 15 -14.17 9.55 13.65
CA LEU A 15 -15.41 9.93 12.97
C LEU A 15 -15.52 11.46 12.80
N ALA A 16 -15.08 12.23 13.79
CA ALA A 16 -15.04 13.69 13.68
C ALA A 16 -14.06 14.15 12.59
N LEU A 17 -12.87 13.54 12.51
CA LEU A 17 -11.88 13.83 11.48
C LEU A 17 -12.39 13.47 10.07
N ILE A 18 -13.06 12.33 9.91
CA ILE A 18 -13.68 11.91 8.63
C ILE A 18 -14.76 12.91 8.20
N LYS A 19 -15.59 13.37 9.14
CA LYS A 19 -16.62 14.38 8.87
C LYS A 19 -16.04 15.70 8.40
N ASP A 20 -14.95 16.14 9.01
CA ASP A 20 -14.25 17.35 8.58
C ASP A 20 -13.62 17.19 7.19
N ALA A 21 -12.99 16.03 6.92
CA ALA A 21 -12.41 15.73 5.63
C ALA A 21 -13.48 15.67 4.52
N SER A 22 -14.63 15.05 4.80
CA SER A 22 -15.81 15.01 3.94
C SER A 22 -16.25 16.43 3.54
N ARG A 23 -16.42 17.33 4.53
CA ARG A 23 -16.78 18.73 4.29
C ARG A 23 -15.75 19.48 3.45
N ARG A 24 -14.45 19.31 3.73
CA ARG A 24 -13.38 19.96 2.98
C ARG A 24 -13.29 19.47 1.53
N ARG A 25 -13.53 18.18 1.29
CA ARG A 25 -13.40 17.54 -0.03
C ARG A 25 -14.70 17.58 -0.84
N GLY A 26 -15.85 17.85 -0.22
CA GLY A 26 -17.16 17.85 -0.89
C GLY A 26 -17.63 16.45 -1.30
N ILE A 27 -17.19 15.40 -0.60
CA ILE A 27 -17.55 14.00 -0.88
C ILE A 27 -18.26 13.36 0.33
N PRO A 28 -19.10 12.34 0.15
CA PRO A 28 -19.77 11.67 1.26
C PRO A 28 -18.79 11.00 2.24
N GLU A 29 -19.09 11.04 3.55
CA GLU A 29 -18.30 10.35 4.59
C GLU A 29 -18.11 8.85 4.27
N ALA A 30 -19.17 8.22 3.75
CA ALA A 30 -19.14 6.82 3.34
C ALA A 30 -18.11 6.52 2.24
N GLU A 31 -17.74 7.51 1.43
CA GLU A 31 -16.69 7.35 0.41
C GLU A 31 -15.30 7.25 1.03
N ILE A 32 -15.02 8.11 2.00
CA ILE A 32 -13.77 8.09 2.78
C ILE A 32 -13.67 6.76 3.57
N ILE A 33 -14.77 6.31 4.17
CA ILE A 33 -14.80 5.03 4.90
C ILE A 33 -14.56 3.85 3.95
N ARG A 34 -15.14 3.85 2.74
CA ARG A 34 -14.88 2.83 1.72
C ARG A 34 -13.41 2.80 1.29
N GLU A 35 -12.82 3.98 1.11
CA GLU A 35 -11.39 4.12 0.80
C GLU A 35 -10.53 3.51 1.91
N GLY A 36 -10.84 3.83 3.18
CA GLY A 36 -10.14 3.25 4.33
C GLY A 36 -10.25 1.73 4.41
N ILE A 37 -11.44 1.17 4.17
CA ILE A 37 -11.63 -0.30 4.12
C ILE A 37 -10.82 -0.92 2.97
N HIS A 38 -10.79 -0.27 1.81
CA HIS A 38 -10.02 -0.76 0.66
C HIS A 38 -8.51 -0.76 0.95
N LEU A 39 -7.98 0.33 1.54
CA LEU A 39 -6.58 0.44 1.92
C LEU A 39 -6.20 -0.63 2.96
N ALA A 40 -7.04 -0.84 3.97
CA ALA A 40 -6.84 -1.89 4.96
C ALA A 40 -6.81 -3.29 4.33
N ALA A 41 -7.70 -3.56 3.36
CA ALA A 41 -7.71 -4.82 2.62
C ALA A 41 -6.43 -5.01 1.78
N MET A 42 -5.94 -3.95 1.13
CA MET A 42 -4.70 -4.01 0.34
C MET A 42 -3.46 -4.18 1.20
N ALA A 43 -3.40 -3.52 2.36
CA ALA A 43 -2.29 -3.66 3.30
C ALA A 43 -2.14 -5.09 3.85
N ASN A 44 -3.25 -5.83 3.95
CA ASN A 44 -3.27 -7.20 4.46
C ASN A 44 -3.42 -8.25 3.35
N ARG A 45 -3.36 -7.85 2.08
CA ARG A 45 -3.43 -8.79 0.97
C ARG A 45 -2.14 -9.58 0.93
N VAL A 46 -2.23 -10.83 1.35
CA VAL A 46 -1.19 -11.85 1.14
C VAL A 46 -1.38 -12.44 -0.26
N TRP A 47 -0.29 -12.70 -0.97
CA TRP A 47 -0.33 -13.47 -2.19
C TRP A 47 -0.42 -14.95 -1.82
N ASP A 48 -1.49 -15.62 -2.26
CA ASP A 48 -1.72 -17.05 -1.98
C ASP A 48 -0.64 -17.93 -2.64
N GLU A 49 -0.06 -17.46 -3.74
CA GLU A 49 1.02 -18.13 -4.47
C GLU A 49 2.31 -17.31 -4.40
N PRO A 50 3.49 -17.97 -4.28
CA PRO A 50 4.77 -17.30 -4.44
C PRO A 50 4.77 -16.58 -5.78
N LEU A 51 5.17 -15.31 -5.76
CA LEU A 51 5.33 -14.58 -7.00
C LEU A 51 6.43 -15.25 -7.83
N ASP A 52 6.18 -15.51 -9.11
CA ASP A 52 7.13 -16.13 -10.05
C ASP A 52 8.20 -15.12 -10.49
N TRP A 53 9.00 -14.66 -9.52
CA TRP A 53 10.10 -13.72 -9.78
C TRP A 53 11.27 -14.49 -10.37
N PRO A 54 11.95 -13.92 -11.40
CA PRO A 54 13.19 -14.52 -11.86
C PRO A 54 14.16 -14.60 -10.68
N THR A 55 14.66 -15.80 -10.41
CA THR A 55 15.73 -16.01 -9.44
C THR A 55 17.06 -15.70 -10.11
N PHE A 56 17.93 -14.98 -9.41
CA PHE A 56 19.27 -14.66 -9.87
C PHE A 56 20.28 -15.42 -9.00
N ASP A 57 21.26 -16.03 -9.64
CA ASP A 57 22.41 -16.58 -8.92
C ASP A 57 23.27 -15.43 -8.37
N GLY A 58 23.65 -15.51 -7.10
CA GLY A 58 24.46 -14.50 -6.43
C GLY A 58 24.85 -14.90 -5.00
N SER A 59 25.81 -14.19 -4.40
CA SER A 59 26.28 -14.49 -3.04
C SER A 59 25.25 -14.17 -1.95
N GLY A 60 24.20 -13.40 -2.28
CA GLY A 60 23.22 -12.91 -1.30
C GLY A 60 23.78 -11.85 -0.35
N GLU A 61 25.02 -11.41 -0.56
CA GLU A 61 25.66 -10.38 0.26
C GLU A 61 25.01 -9.01 0.00
N VAL A 62 24.88 -8.22 1.07
CA VAL A 62 24.34 -6.86 0.99
C VAL A 62 25.33 -5.99 0.24
N VAL A 63 24.88 -5.43 -0.89
CA VAL A 63 25.66 -4.49 -1.69
C VAL A 63 25.33 -3.05 -1.29
N THR A 64 26.35 -2.21 -1.26
CA THR A 64 26.24 -0.77 -0.97
C THR A 64 25.88 0.02 -2.23
N LYS A 65 25.40 1.26 -2.02
CA LYS A 65 25.05 2.17 -3.11
C LYS A 65 26.24 2.51 -4.01
N ASP A 66 27.45 2.63 -3.45
CA ASP A 66 28.62 3.02 -4.21
C ASP A 66 29.14 1.86 -5.06
N GLU A 67 29.10 0.62 -4.56
CA GLU A 67 29.41 -0.58 -5.36
C GLU A 67 28.46 -0.72 -6.57
N ILE A 68 27.17 -0.45 -6.38
CA ILE A 68 26.19 -0.44 -7.48
C ILE A 68 26.56 0.63 -8.51
N ARG A 69 26.89 1.85 -8.05
CA ARG A 69 27.24 2.96 -8.93
C ARG A 69 28.47 2.63 -9.77
N ASP A 70 29.50 2.09 -9.16
CA ASP A 70 30.77 1.76 -9.81
C ASP A 70 30.61 0.61 -10.80
N GLU A 71 29.80 -0.41 -10.47
CA GLU A 71 29.45 -1.49 -11.39
C GLU A 71 28.71 -0.98 -12.62
N VAL A 72 27.70 -0.12 -12.44
CA VAL A 72 26.91 0.44 -13.55
C VAL A 72 27.80 1.31 -14.46
N ALA A 73 28.65 2.15 -13.88
CA ALA A 73 29.62 2.96 -14.63
C ALA A 73 30.58 2.07 -15.44
N ARG A 74 31.04 0.95 -14.87
CA ARG A 74 31.93 0.01 -15.56
C ARG A 74 31.27 -0.70 -16.75
N ARG A 75 29.99 -1.06 -16.65
CA ARG A 75 29.25 -1.76 -17.72
C ARG A 75 28.79 -0.87 -18.87
N THR A 76 28.82 0.44 -18.68
CA THR A 76 28.33 1.42 -19.66
C THR A 76 29.44 2.19 -20.38
N ALA A 77 30.70 1.93 -20.02
CA ALA A 77 31.90 2.40 -20.70
C ALA A 77 32.37 1.40 -21.76
#